data_AF-A0A2V5V4X2-F1
#
_entry.id   AF-A0A2V5V4X2-F1
#
_cell.length_a   1.000
_cell.length_b   1.000
_cell.length_c   1.000
_cell.angle_alpha   90.00
_cell.angle_beta   90.00
_cell.angle_gamma   90.00
#
_symmetry.space_group_name_H-M   'P 1'
#
loop_
_entity.id
_entity.type
_entity.pdbx_description
1 polymer ?
#
loop_
_entity_poly.entity_id
_entity_poly.type
_entity_poly.pdbx_seq_one_letter_code
_entity_poly.pdbx_strand_id
1 'polypeptide(L)'
;MEAIRLFKLLNHDQRNTFVACFLGWALDAFDFFLLTFVLVPVAHEFGRSIPEVAFGITLTLMMRPLGAFLFGLLGDKFGRRVPLMADIIFYSVIELLTA
;
A
#
# COMPACT_ATOMS: atom_id res chain seq x y z
N MET A 1 -13.71 7.72 -24.06
CA MET A 1 -14.37 9.04 -23.92
C MET A 1 -15.20 9.18 -22.65
N GLU A 2 -15.67 8.11 -22.01
CA GLU A 2 -16.40 8.21 -20.73
C GLU A 2 -15.54 8.59 -19.51
N ALA A 3 -14.31 8.06 -19.41
CA ALA A 3 -13.42 8.32 -18.27
C ALA A 3 -13.16 9.82 -18.03
N ILE A 4 -13.03 10.60 -19.12
CA ILE A 4 -12.79 12.06 -19.06
C ILE A 4 -14.05 12.81 -18.61
N ARG A 5 -15.25 12.29 -18.92
CA ARG A 5 -16.54 12.86 -18.48
C ARG A 5 -16.77 12.63 -17.00
N LEU A 6 -16.50 11.41 -16.52
CA LEU A 6 -16.53 11.06 -15.10
C LEU A 6 -15.58 11.95 -14.30
N PHE A 7 -14.35 12.17 -14.78
CA PHE A 7 -13.38 13.03 -14.10
C PHE A 7 -13.82 14.51 -14.01
N LYS A 8 -14.61 15.00 -14.96
CA LYS A 8 -15.18 16.37 -14.94
C LYS A 8 -16.43 16.51 -14.07
N LEU A 9 -17.09 15.40 -13.74
CA LEU A 9 -18.23 15.34 -12.81
C LEU A 9 -17.80 15.24 -11.34
N LEU A 10 -16.53 14.91 -11.07
CA LEU A 10 -15.99 14.83 -9.72
C LEU A 10 -15.74 16.21 -9.12
N ASN A 11 -16.18 16.39 -7.86
CA ASN A 11 -15.89 17.56 -7.04
C ASN A 11 -14.38 17.67 -6.73
N HIS A 12 -13.92 18.87 -6.35
CA HIS A 12 -12.49 19.12 -6.05
C HIS A 12 -11.95 18.13 -4.99
N ASP A 13 -12.71 17.87 -3.93
CA ASP A 13 -12.36 16.90 -2.89
C ASP A 13 -12.25 15.47 -3.40
N GLN A 14 -13.09 15.08 -4.37
CA GLN A 14 -13.07 13.74 -4.94
C GLN A 14 -11.86 13.55 -5.87
N ARG A 15 -11.46 14.59 -6.62
CA ARG A 15 -10.22 14.56 -7.40
C ARG A 15 -8.99 14.45 -6.50
N ASN A 16 -8.93 15.21 -5.40
CA ASN A 16 -7.83 15.10 -4.45
C ASN A 16 -7.78 13.73 -3.78
N THR A 17 -8.92 13.17 -3.39
CA THR A 17 -8.98 11.81 -2.83
C THR A 17 -8.50 10.77 -3.84
N PHE A 18 -8.92 10.89 -5.11
CA PHE A 18 -8.48 9.97 -6.17
C PHE A 18 -6.96 10.04 -6.38
N VAL A 19 -6.40 11.26 -6.49
CA VAL A 19 -4.96 11.45 -6.66
C VAL A 19 -4.19 10.95 -5.44
N ALA A 20 -4.67 11.20 -4.22
CA ALA A 20 -4.06 10.69 -3.00
C ALA A 20 -4.06 9.15 -2.95
N CYS A 21 -5.19 8.50 -3.26
CA CYS A 21 -5.25 7.04 -3.34
C CYS A 21 -4.34 6.48 -4.45
N PHE A 22 -4.28 7.14 -5.59
CA PHE A 22 -3.45 6.72 -6.72
C PHE A 22 -1.96 6.85 -6.39
N LEU A 23 -1.55 7.97 -5.79
CA LEU A 23 -0.18 8.18 -5.33
C LEU A 23 0.20 7.20 -4.21
N GLY A 24 -0.69 6.96 -3.25
CA GLY A 24 -0.45 5.98 -2.18
C GLY A 24 -0.25 4.56 -2.75
N TRP A 25 -1.09 4.17 -3.71
CA TRP A 25 -0.92 2.89 -4.41
C TRP A 25 0.39 2.82 -5.22
N ALA A 26 0.78 3.92 -5.87
CA ALA A 26 2.03 3.99 -6.61
C ALA A 26 3.26 3.90 -5.70
N LEU A 27 3.20 4.51 -4.51
CA LEU A 27 4.28 4.48 -3.52
C LEU A 27 4.44 3.07 -2.92
N ASP A 28 3.35 2.41 -2.56
CA ASP A 28 3.35 1.00 -2.12
C ASP A 28 3.90 0.05 -3.20
N ALA A 29 3.55 0.28 -4.47
CA ALA A 29 4.13 -0.49 -5.58
C ALA A 29 5.63 -0.24 -5.74
N PHE A 30 6.07 1.03 -5.62
CA PHE A 30 7.47 1.42 -5.68
C PHE A 30 8.30 0.73 -4.58
N ASP A 31 7.83 0.74 -3.33
CA ASP A 31 8.48 0.07 -2.20
C ASP A 31 8.66 -1.42 -2.43
N PHE A 32 7.61 -2.09 -2.93
CA PHE A 32 7.68 -3.51 -3.24
C PHE A 32 8.78 -3.82 -4.28
N PHE A 33 8.91 -2.99 -5.31
CA PHE A 33 9.98 -3.15 -6.30
C PHE A 33 11.36 -2.87 -5.70
N LEU A 34 11.48 -1.81 -4.90
CA LEU A 34 12.74 -1.44 -4.25
C LEU A 34 13.24 -2.59 -3.36
N LEU A 35 12.35 -3.17 -2.56
CA LEU A 35 12.63 -4.30 -1.68
C LEU A 35 13.07 -5.55 -2.46
N THR A 36 12.48 -5.78 -3.65
CA THR A 36 12.90 -6.86 -4.55
C THR A 36 14.32 -6.64 -5.11
N PHE A 37 14.72 -5.39 -5.39
CA PHE A 37 16.08 -5.08 -5.87
C PHE A 37 17.14 -5.22 -4.77
N VAL A 38 16.81 -4.85 -3.53
CA VAL A 38 17.74 -4.94 -2.39
C VAL A 38 17.71 -6.29 -1.68
N LEU A 39 16.91 -7.26 -2.17
CA LEU A 39 16.81 -8.60 -1.60
C LEU A 39 18.17 -9.29 -1.42
N VAL A 40 19.04 -9.20 -2.44
CA VAL A 40 20.35 -9.86 -2.44
C VAL A 40 21.30 -9.27 -1.39
N PRO A 41 21.53 -7.93 -1.34
CA PRO A 41 22.36 -7.34 -0.29
C PRO A 41 21.79 -7.55 1.11
N VAL A 42 20.46 -7.45 1.29
CA VAL A 42 19.79 -7.72 2.58
C VAL A 42 20.01 -9.17 3.04
N ALA A 43 19.86 -10.15 2.14
CA ALA A 43 20.13 -11.55 2.46
C ALA A 43 21.59 -11.78 2.89
N HIS A 44 22.53 -11.10 2.23
CA HIS A 44 23.96 -11.17 2.56
C HIS A 44 24.27 -10.51 3.91
N GLU A 45 23.63 -9.39 4.24
CA GLU A 45 23.84 -8.64 5.49
C GLU A 45 23.23 -9.35 6.70
N PHE A 46 22.06 -9.97 6.55
CA PHE A 46 21.43 -10.78 7.60
C PHE A 46 21.96 -12.22 7.70
N GLY A 47 22.89 -12.62 6.81
CA GLY A 47 23.45 -13.96 6.77
C GLY A 47 22.40 -15.06 6.55
N ARG A 48 21.28 -14.72 5.92
CA ARG A 48 20.13 -15.62 5.68
C ARG A 48 20.07 -16.02 4.22
N SER A 49 19.48 -17.18 3.96
CA SER A 49 19.35 -17.66 2.59
C SER A 49 18.37 -16.80 1.80
N ILE A 50 18.69 -16.52 0.52
CA ILE A 50 17.80 -15.80 -0.42
C ILE A 50 16.34 -16.32 -0.37
N PRO A 51 16.06 -17.64 -0.34
CA PRO A 51 14.69 -18.13 -0.21
C PRO A 51 13.99 -17.78 1.10
N GLU A 52 14.69 -17.65 2.24
CA GLU A 52 14.06 -17.21 3.51
C GLU A 52 13.62 -15.75 3.45
N VAL A 53 14.45 -14.86 2.87
CA VAL A 53 14.09 -13.44 2.71
C VAL A 53 12.95 -13.29 1.71
N ALA A 54 13.00 -14.04 0.60
CA ALA A 54 11.89 -14.08 -0.36
C ALA A 54 10.60 -14.62 0.25
N PHE A 55 10.70 -15.58 1.18
CA PHE A 55 9.54 -16.07 1.93
C PHE A 55 8.94 -15.01 2.86
N GLY A 56 9.78 -14.15 3.45
CA GLY A 56 9.31 -12.97 4.19
C GLY A 56 8.47 -12.04 3.30
N ILE A 57 8.91 -11.78 2.07
CA ILE A 57 8.16 -10.95 1.10
C ILE A 57 6.83 -11.60 0.72
N THR A 58 6.82 -12.91 0.44
CA THR A 58 5.58 -13.60 0.09
C THR A 58 4.59 -13.62 1.25
N LEU A 59 5.08 -13.69 2.49
CA LEU A 59 4.24 -13.55 3.69
C LEU A 59 3.61 -12.14 3.75
N THR A 60 4.38 -11.09 3.50
CA THR A 60 3.86 -9.72 3.40
C THR A 60 2.79 -9.60 2.31
N LEU A 61 3.00 -10.23 1.15
CA LEU A 61 2.00 -10.29 0.07
C LEU A 61 0.72 -11.02 0.48
N MET A 62 0.83 -12.12 1.22
CA MET A 62 -0.34 -12.85 1.74
C MET A 62 -1.13 -12.04 2.76
N MET A 63 -0.47 -11.13 3.47
CA MET A 63 -1.14 -10.22 4.40
C MET A 63 -1.95 -9.12 3.70
N ARG A 64 -1.69 -8.82 2.41
CA ARG A 64 -2.47 -7.83 1.64
C ARG A 64 -3.96 -8.17 1.52
N PRO A 65 -4.38 -9.37 1.02
CA PRO A 65 -5.79 -9.72 0.98
C PRO A 65 -6.42 -9.85 2.38
N LEU A 66 -5.64 -10.26 3.39
CA LEU A 66 -6.10 -10.30 4.78
C LEU A 66 -6.42 -8.89 5.31
N GLY A 67 -5.52 -7.93 5.06
CA GLY A 67 -5.72 -6.52 5.36
C GLY A 67 -6.89 -5.94 4.58
N ALA A 68 -6.98 -6.19 3.28
CA ALA A 68 -8.08 -5.72 2.45
C ALA A 68 -9.45 -6.25 2.92
N PHE A 69 -9.51 -7.49 3.42
CA PHE A 69 -10.72 -8.05 4.01
C PHE A 69 -11.10 -7.35 5.33
N LEU A 70 -10.13 -7.16 6.24
CA LEU A 70 -10.35 -6.48 7.51
C LEU A 70 -10.74 -5.01 7.33
N PHE A 71 -9.94 -4.25 6.58
CA PHE A 71 -10.20 -2.83 6.29
C PHE A 71 -11.42 -2.63 5.38
N GLY A 72 -11.74 -3.60 4.52
CA GLY A 72 -12.97 -3.63 3.73
C GLY A 72 -14.21 -3.75 4.60
N LEU A 73 -14.23 -4.70 5.55
CA LEU A 73 -15.31 -4.85 6.53
C LEU A 73 -15.46 -3.61 7.43
N LEU A 74 -14.34 -3.03 7.85
CA LEU A 74 -14.32 -1.77 8.61
C LEU A 74 -14.88 -0.60 7.78
N GLY A 75 -14.58 -0.55 6.47
CA GLY A 75 -15.09 0.46 5.56
C GLY A 75 -16.59 0.38 5.29
N ASP A 76 -17.15 -0.83 5.29
CA ASP A 76 -18.60 -1.03 5.16
C ASP A 76 -19.36 -0.60 6.42
N LYS A 77 -18.73 -0.71 7.60
CA LYS A 77 -19.38 -0.41 8.88
C LYS A 77 -19.18 1.03 9.38
N PHE A 78 -18.01 1.64 9.12
CA PHE A 78 -17.64 2.98 9.63
C PHE A 78 -17.58 4.07 8.54
N GLY A 79 -17.81 3.70 7.28
CA GLY A 79 -17.74 4.61 6.14
C GLY A 79 -16.32 4.74 5.58
N ARG A 80 -16.18 4.65 4.25
CA ARG A 80 -14.91 4.56 3.49
C ARG A 80 -13.83 5.62 3.80
N ARG A 81 -14.15 6.78 4.39
CA ARG A 81 -13.17 7.83 4.71
C ARG A 81 -12.26 7.48 5.90
N VAL A 82 -12.82 6.91 6.97
CA VAL A 82 -12.06 6.65 8.21
C VAL A 82 -11.01 5.54 8.03
N PRO A 83 -11.32 4.38 7.42
CA PRO A 83 -10.34 3.34 7.17
C PRO A 83 -9.22 3.82 6.25
N LEU A 84 -9.55 4.62 5.23
CA LEU A 84 -8.58 5.10 4.25
C LEU A 84 -7.57 6.07 4.88
N MET A 85 -8.03 6.96 5.76
CA MET A 85 -7.14 7.85 6.53
C MET A 85 -6.30 7.07 7.54
N ALA A 86 -6.86 6.05 8.19
CA ALA A 86 -6.13 5.21 9.14
C ALA A 86 -5.02 4.41 8.44
N ASP A 87 -5.29 3.87 7.25
CA ASP A 87 -4.33 3.10 6.46
C ASP A 87 -3.16 3.97 6.00
N ILE A 88 -3.44 5.18 5.51
CA ILE A 88 -2.40 6.15 5.13
C ILE A 88 -1.52 6.53 6.33
N ILE A 89 -2.13 6.83 7.49
CA ILE A 89 -1.37 7.19 8.70
C ILE A 89 -0.52 6.01 9.16
N PHE A 90 -1.09 4.80 9.18
CA PHE A 90 -0.37 3.60 9.59
C PHE A 90 0.82 3.33 8.69
N TYR A 91 0.62 3.38 7.37
CA TYR A 91 1.68 3.23 6.38
C TYR A 91 2.79 4.26 6.58
N SER A 92 2.46 5.56 6.66
CA SER A 92 3.46 6.62 6.85
C SER A 92 4.25 6.48 8.15
N VAL A 93 3.63 6.03 9.24
CA VAL A 93 4.33 5.82 10.52
C VAL A 93 5.30 4.64 10.44
N ILE A 94 4.88 3.53 9.83
CA ILE A 94 5.73 2.34 9.69
C ILE A 94 6.90 2.61 8.73
N GLU A 95 6.66 3.33 7.63
CA GLU A 95 7.71 3.73 6.70
C GLU A 95 8.74 4.62 7.38
N LEU A 96 8.31 5.62 8.17
CA LEU A 96 9.21 6.48 8.95
C LEU A 96 10.03 5.71 10.00
N LEU A 97 9.45 4.66 10.60
CA LEU A 97 10.16 3.81 11.56
C LEU A 97 11.16 2.85 10.89
N THR A 98 10.99 2.59 9.59
CA THR A 98 11.83 1.68 8.81
C THR A 98 12.95 2.41 8.09
N ALA A 99 12.76 3.70 7.78
CA ALA A 99 13.76 4.61 7.20
C ALA A 99 14.90 4.94 8.17
#